data_AF-A0A8C6TJR0-F1
#
_entry.id   AF-A0A8C6TJR0-F1
#
_cell.length_a   1.000
_cell.length_b   1.000
_cell.length_c   1.000
_cell.angle_alpha   90.00
_cell.angle_beta   90.00
_cell.angle_gamma   90.00
#
_symmetry.space_group_name_H-M   'P 1'
#
loop_
_entity.id
_entity.type
_entity.pdbx_description
1 polymer ?
#
loop_
_entity_poly.entity_id
_entity_poly.type
_entity_poly.pdbx_seq_one_letter_code
_entity_poly.pdbx_strand_id
1 'polypeptide(L)'
;MLASLLLGPAFGKDPPGLKRFKDNHTYTNRNRAFDCTYEMNRKQATQTYCRPCSSVILGNPPTDVTPINNVINICRGEGTAMGDNLYRSNINFRTMVCRLQTPRAVPPNCIYSATPKTGRITVGCSQGNPVHFDGCHSVQDS
;
A
#
# COMPACT_ATOMS: atom_id res chain seq x y z
N MET A 1 47.28 -14.19 7.52
CA MET A 1 45.96 -14.18 8.19
C MET A 1 44.93 -13.73 7.17
N LEU A 2 44.04 -14.62 6.72
CA LEU A 2 42.93 -14.28 5.84
C LEU A 2 41.78 -13.75 6.71
N ALA A 3 41.57 -12.44 6.71
CA ALA A 3 40.40 -11.85 7.34
C ALA A 3 39.19 -12.03 6.42
N SER A 4 38.40 -13.07 6.67
CA SER A 4 37.08 -13.22 6.07
C SER A 4 36.19 -12.09 6.57
N LEU A 5 35.86 -11.14 5.68
CA LEU A 5 34.80 -10.17 5.91
C LEU A 5 33.46 -10.90 5.93
N LEU A 6 32.95 -11.16 7.12
CA LEU A 6 31.55 -11.53 7.33
C LEU A 6 30.70 -10.30 6.98
N LEU A 7 30.26 -10.21 5.72
CA LEU A 7 29.11 -9.40 5.32
C LEU A 7 27.87 -9.98 6.00
N GLY A 8 27.62 -9.58 7.24
CA GLY A 8 26.33 -9.78 7.87
C GLY A 8 25.25 -9.10 7.03
N PRO A 9 24.02 -9.66 6.94
CA PRO A 9 22.94 -8.99 6.25
C PRO A 9 22.66 -7.67 6.97
N ALA A 10 22.93 -6.55 6.30
CA ALA A 10 22.45 -5.26 6.75
C ALA A 10 20.91 -5.31 6.70
N PHE A 11 20.28 -5.49 7.86
CA PHE A 11 18.86 -5.20 8.03
C PHE A 11 18.68 -3.68 7.91
N GLY A 12 18.82 -3.17 6.68
CA GLY A 12 18.65 -1.78 6.36
C GLY A 12 17.22 -1.36 6.69
N LYS A 13 17.09 -0.28 7.46
CA LYS A 13 15.79 0.36 7.69
C LYS A 13 15.15 0.71 6.35
N ASP A 14 13.85 0.45 6.20
CA ASP A 14 13.10 0.81 4.99
C ASP A 14 13.37 2.27 4.63
N PRO A 15 13.71 2.58 3.35
CA PRO A 15 13.79 3.95 2.88
C PRO A 15 12.48 4.71 3.16
N PRO A 16 12.51 6.04 3.42
CA PRO A 16 11.33 6.80 3.81
C PRO A 16 10.13 6.63 2.86
N GLY A 17 10.37 6.57 1.54
CA GLY A 17 9.33 6.35 0.54
C GLY A 17 8.64 4.98 0.67
N LEU A 18 9.43 3.91 0.80
CA LEU A 18 8.90 2.55 1.01
C LEU A 18 8.14 2.45 2.34
N LYS A 19 8.67 3.06 3.41
CA LYS A 19 8.00 3.10 4.70
C LYS A 19 6.63 3.76 4.58
N ARG A 20 6.56 4.95 3.96
CA ARG A 20 5.29 5.66 3.76
C ARG A 20 4.33 4.87 2.88
N PHE A 21 4.82 4.21 1.83
CA PHE A 21 4.01 3.33 1.00
C PHE A 21 3.39 2.18 1.83
N LYS A 22 4.20 1.47 2.62
CA LYS A 22 3.73 0.41 3.53
C LYS A 22 2.68 0.93 4.50
N ASP A 23 2.97 2.04 5.18
CA ASP A 23 2.06 2.62 6.16
C ASP A 23 0.68 2.94 5.57
N ASN A 24 0.61 3.39 4.31
CA ASN A 24 -0.64 3.82 3.69
C ASN A 24 -1.38 2.74 2.89
N HIS A 25 -0.67 1.82 2.25
CA HIS A 25 -1.24 0.95 1.21
C HIS A 25 -1.13 -0.55 1.50
N THR A 26 -0.65 -0.95 2.66
CA THR A 26 -0.53 -2.38 3.02
C THR A 26 -1.33 -2.73 4.28
N TYR A 27 -1.65 -4.02 4.40
CA TYR A 27 -2.29 -4.65 5.54
C TYR A 27 -1.38 -5.73 6.11
N THR A 28 -1.19 -5.74 7.43
CA THR A 28 -0.20 -6.59 8.10
C THR A 28 -0.78 -7.43 9.23
N ASN A 29 -2.04 -7.22 9.62
CA ASN A 29 -2.64 -7.93 10.73
C ASN A 29 -3.15 -9.31 10.27
N ARG A 30 -2.54 -10.37 10.81
CA ARG A 30 -2.88 -11.76 10.48
C ARG A 30 -4.10 -12.31 11.22
N ASN A 31 -4.52 -11.63 12.28
CA ASN A 31 -5.50 -12.12 13.25
C ASN A 31 -6.87 -11.44 13.09
N ARG A 32 -7.05 -10.65 12.04
CA ARG A 32 -8.27 -9.88 11.79
C ARG A 32 -8.53 -9.80 10.30
N ALA A 33 -9.79 -9.93 9.89
CA ALA A 33 -10.19 -9.61 8.53
C ALA A 33 -10.01 -8.09 8.27
N PHE A 34 -9.70 -7.71 7.03
CA PHE A 34 -9.53 -6.31 6.69
C PHE A 34 -10.84 -5.52 6.88
N ASP A 35 -10.75 -4.35 7.52
CA ASP A 35 -11.87 -3.41 7.70
C ASP A 35 -11.42 -1.99 7.34
N CYS A 36 -12.10 -1.37 6.36
CA CYS A 36 -11.73 -0.05 5.86
C CYS A 36 -11.80 1.02 6.94
N THR A 37 -12.86 1.03 7.76
CA THR A 37 -13.08 2.07 8.78
C THR A 37 -11.96 2.02 9.82
N TYR A 38 -11.68 0.85 10.38
CA TYR A 38 -10.63 0.66 11.36
C TYR A 38 -9.24 0.99 10.79
N GLU A 39 -8.89 0.42 9.64
CA GLU A 39 -7.54 0.60 9.09
C GLU A 39 -7.28 2.04 8.66
N MET A 40 -8.27 2.72 8.06
CA MET A 40 -8.10 4.11 7.68
C MET A 40 -7.92 5.03 8.88
N ASN A 41 -8.76 4.89 9.93
CA ASN A 41 -8.60 5.69 11.15
C ASN A 41 -7.25 5.44 11.83
N ARG A 42 -6.78 4.19 11.88
CA ARG A 42 -5.45 3.86 12.42
C ARG A 42 -4.33 4.52 11.61
N LYS A 43 -4.38 4.43 10.28
CA LYS A 43 -3.34 4.97 9.38
C LYS A 43 -3.29 6.49 9.36
N GLN A 44 -4.39 7.16 9.70
CA GLN A 44 -4.50 8.62 9.63
C GLN A 44 -4.75 9.26 11.01
N ALA A 45 -4.46 8.57 12.11
CA ALA A 45 -4.74 9.00 13.47
C ALA A 45 -4.13 10.37 13.86
N THR A 46 -3.08 10.80 13.16
CA THR A 46 -2.42 12.11 13.37
C THR A 46 -2.84 13.18 12.36
N GLN A 47 -3.78 12.88 11.47
CA GLN A 47 -4.25 13.82 10.45
C GLN A 47 -5.42 14.66 10.98
N THR A 48 -5.56 15.87 10.45
CA THR A 48 -6.65 16.81 10.80
C THR A 48 -7.92 16.61 9.98
N TYR A 49 -7.91 15.70 9.00
CA TYR A 49 -9.04 15.39 8.13
C TYR A 49 -9.05 13.91 7.71
N CYS A 50 -10.23 13.38 7.41
CA CYS A 50 -10.38 12.05 6.83
C CYS A 50 -10.01 12.08 5.34
N ARG A 51 -9.16 11.17 4.88
CA ARG A 51 -8.86 11.05 3.45
C ARG A 51 -10.14 10.69 2.67
N PRO A 52 -10.45 11.34 1.53
CA PRO A 52 -11.64 11.03 0.75
C PRO A 52 -11.66 9.58 0.27
N CYS A 53 -10.51 9.04 -0.11
CA CYS A 53 -10.35 7.62 -0.38
C CYS A 53 -8.89 7.14 -0.24
N SER A 54 -8.73 5.82 -0.20
CA SER A 54 -7.42 5.15 -0.29
C SER A 54 -7.64 3.71 -0.77
N SER A 55 -6.64 3.15 -1.46
CA SER A 55 -6.61 1.73 -1.79
C SER A 55 -5.55 1.01 -0.96
N VAL A 56 -5.92 -0.15 -0.42
CA VAL A 56 -5.03 -1.05 0.33
C VAL A 56 -4.86 -2.34 -0.44
N ILE A 57 -3.61 -2.77 -0.63
CA ILE A 57 -3.27 -4.04 -1.28
C ILE A 57 -3.40 -5.15 -0.23
N LEU A 58 -4.15 -6.19 -0.55
CA LEU A 58 -4.38 -7.34 0.33
C LEU A 58 -3.70 -8.59 -0.19
N GLY A 59 -3.51 -9.55 0.71
CA GLY A 59 -3.23 -10.93 0.38
C GLY A 59 -4.46 -11.70 -0.03
N ASN A 60 -4.23 -12.95 -0.39
CA ASN A 60 -5.29 -13.93 -0.56
C ASN A 60 -5.69 -14.50 0.81
N PRO A 61 -6.92 -15.04 0.94
CA PRO A 61 -7.30 -15.81 2.11
C PRO A 61 -6.26 -16.90 2.44
N PRO A 62 -6.02 -17.20 3.73
CA PRO A 62 -6.89 -16.82 4.85
C PRO A 62 -6.54 -15.50 5.59
N THR A 63 -5.41 -14.83 5.32
CA THR A 63 -4.92 -13.77 6.24
C THR A 63 -4.92 -12.33 5.71
N ASP A 64 -5.36 -12.08 4.47
CA ASP A 64 -5.42 -10.73 3.83
C ASP A 64 -4.11 -9.91 3.88
N VAL A 65 -3.01 -10.44 4.43
CA VAL A 65 -1.73 -9.75 4.59
C VAL A 65 -1.12 -9.47 3.23
N THR A 66 -0.71 -8.24 3.00
CA THR A 66 -0.10 -7.84 1.74
C THR A 66 1.14 -8.68 1.43
N PRO A 67 1.24 -9.26 0.21
CA PRO A 67 2.45 -9.93 -0.25
C PRO A 67 3.50 -8.87 -0.64
N ILE A 68 4.11 -8.22 0.37
CA ILE A 68 4.93 -7.01 0.19
C ILE A 68 6.12 -7.21 -0.75
N ASN A 69 6.71 -8.41 -0.78
CA ASN A 69 7.82 -8.72 -1.70
C ASN A 69 7.36 -8.68 -3.16
N ASN A 70 6.19 -9.23 -3.46
CA ASN A 70 5.62 -9.17 -4.81
C ASN A 70 5.33 -7.72 -5.22
N VAL A 71 4.86 -6.88 -4.27
CA VAL A 71 4.63 -5.45 -4.54
C VAL A 71 5.96 -4.72 -4.80
N ILE A 72 7.02 -5.02 -4.04
CA ILE A 72 8.36 -4.45 -4.25
C ILE A 72 8.93 -4.89 -5.60
N ASN A 73 8.73 -6.15 -5.99
CA ASN A 73 9.26 -6.69 -7.24
C ASN A 73 8.66 -6.04 -8.49
N ILE A 74 7.48 -5.41 -8.40
CA ILE A 74 6.95 -4.56 -9.48
C ILE A 74 7.99 -3.52 -9.91
N CYS A 75 8.71 -2.93 -8.95
CA CYS A 75 9.77 -1.96 -9.20
C CYS A 75 11.14 -2.58 -9.55
N ARG A 76 11.24 -3.91 -9.60
CA ARG A 76 12.49 -4.66 -9.80
C ARG A 76 12.42 -5.66 -10.96
N GLY A 77 11.53 -5.41 -11.91
CA GLY A 77 11.42 -6.20 -13.14
C GLY A 77 10.12 -7.00 -13.28
N GLU A 78 9.30 -7.11 -12.24
CA GLU A 78 7.97 -7.76 -12.31
C GLU A 78 6.83 -6.76 -12.65
N GLY A 79 7.20 -5.56 -13.10
CA GLY A 79 6.28 -4.54 -13.60
C GLY A 79 6.60 -4.15 -15.04
N THR A 80 5.56 -3.76 -15.79
CA THR A 80 5.68 -3.12 -17.10
C THR A 80 5.72 -1.61 -16.91
N ALA A 81 6.73 -0.92 -17.44
CA ALA A 81 6.82 0.54 -17.38
C ALA A 81 5.65 1.19 -18.13
N MET A 82 5.06 2.24 -17.54
CA MET A 82 3.92 2.98 -18.09
C MET A 82 4.27 4.45 -18.44
N GLY A 83 5.49 4.91 -18.11
CA GLY A 83 5.89 6.32 -18.13
C GLY A 83 5.96 6.92 -16.72
N ASP A 84 6.65 8.06 -16.55
CA ASP A 84 6.70 8.85 -15.30
C ASP A 84 7.02 8.06 -14.01
N ASN A 85 7.93 7.07 -14.11
CA ASN A 85 8.27 6.14 -13.03
C ASN A 85 7.10 5.27 -12.51
N LEU A 86 6.01 5.16 -13.26
CA LEU A 86 4.90 4.26 -12.99
C LEU A 86 5.15 2.88 -13.61
N TYR A 87 4.85 1.85 -12.84
CA TYR A 87 4.99 0.46 -13.23
C TYR A 87 3.71 -0.30 -12.93
N ARG A 88 3.14 -0.93 -13.97
CA ARG A 88 1.96 -1.79 -13.84
C ARG A 88 2.40 -3.23 -13.57
N SER A 89 1.98 -3.81 -12.46
CA SER A 89 2.35 -5.17 -12.06
C SER A 89 2.07 -6.19 -13.14
N ASN A 90 2.90 -7.21 -13.34
CA ASN A 90 2.64 -8.28 -14.33
C ASN A 90 1.63 -9.32 -13.84
N ILE A 91 1.37 -9.37 -12.52
CA ILE A 91 0.39 -10.23 -11.88
C ILE A 91 -0.78 -9.43 -11.32
N ASN A 92 -1.87 -10.12 -11.00
CA ASN A 92 -3.02 -9.54 -10.32
C ASN A 92 -2.81 -9.49 -8.81
N PHE A 93 -3.36 -8.46 -8.19
CA PHE A 93 -3.45 -8.28 -6.75
C PHE A 93 -4.91 -8.11 -6.34
N ARG A 94 -5.24 -8.57 -5.14
CA ARG A 94 -6.46 -8.17 -4.46
C ARG A 94 -6.22 -6.83 -3.79
N THR A 95 -7.17 -5.92 -3.93
CA THR A 95 -7.16 -4.60 -3.30
C THR A 95 -8.51 -4.31 -2.67
N MET A 96 -8.52 -3.46 -1.66
CA MET A 96 -9.72 -2.88 -1.10
C MET A 96 -9.68 -1.37 -1.28
N VAL A 97 -10.65 -0.83 -2.02
CA VAL A 97 -10.83 0.61 -2.16
C VAL A 97 -11.73 1.10 -1.02
N CYS A 98 -11.19 1.94 -0.16
CA CYS A 98 -11.90 2.55 0.95
C CYS A 98 -12.36 3.96 0.57
N ARG A 99 -13.67 4.25 0.62
CA ARG A 99 -14.23 5.58 0.31
C ARG A 99 -14.98 6.18 1.48
N LEU A 100 -14.64 7.41 1.85
CA LEU A 100 -15.24 8.13 2.97
C LEU A 100 -16.75 8.28 2.77
N GLN A 101 -17.53 7.99 3.82
CA GLN A 101 -18.99 8.13 3.86
C GLN A 101 -19.43 9.29 4.76
N THR A 102 -18.60 9.70 5.71
CA THR A 102 -18.86 10.82 6.64
C THR A 102 -18.04 12.05 6.25
N PRO A 103 -18.49 12.86 5.26
CA PRO A 103 -17.78 14.07 4.91
C PRO A 103 -17.69 15.00 6.14
N ARG A 104 -16.55 15.69 6.27
CA ARG A 104 -16.23 16.62 7.40
C ARG A 104 -15.97 15.96 8.76
N ALA A 105 -16.09 14.63 8.88
CA ALA A 105 -15.57 13.96 10.06
C ALA A 105 -14.04 14.14 10.16
N VAL A 106 -13.51 13.95 11.36
CA VAL A 106 -12.07 13.88 11.63
C VAL A 106 -11.74 12.55 12.31
N PRO A 107 -10.52 12.02 12.17
CA PRO A 107 -10.11 10.81 12.85
C PRO A 107 -10.31 10.93 14.38
N PRO A 108 -10.78 9.88 15.08
CA PRO A 108 -11.03 8.52 14.61
C PRO A 108 -12.49 8.26 14.13
N ASN A 109 -13.27 9.31 13.84
CA ASN A 109 -14.71 9.19 13.53
C ASN A 109 -15.00 9.05 12.02
N CYS A 110 -14.01 8.72 11.21
CA CYS A 110 -14.17 8.56 9.78
C CYS A 110 -14.83 7.21 9.47
N ILE A 111 -15.95 7.19 8.74
CA ILE A 111 -16.60 5.94 8.31
C ILE A 111 -16.29 5.73 6.82
N TYR A 112 -15.87 4.53 6.45
CA TYR A 112 -15.51 4.18 5.08
C TYR A 112 -16.35 3.01 4.55
N SER A 113 -16.80 3.12 3.30
CA SER A 113 -17.26 1.96 2.54
C SER A 113 -16.07 1.20 1.96
N ALA A 114 -16.27 -0.08 1.67
CA ALA A 114 -15.25 -0.98 1.15
C ALA A 114 -15.68 -1.55 -0.21
N THR A 115 -14.85 -1.41 -1.23
CA THR A 115 -15.07 -2.02 -2.55
C THR A 115 -13.89 -2.95 -2.88
N PRO A 116 -14.09 -4.28 -2.91
CA PRO A 116 -13.04 -5.20 -3.30
C PRO A 116 -12.77 -5.07 -4.81
N LYS A 117 -11.51 -5.16 -5.20
CA LYS A 117 -11.09 -5.27 -6.60
C LYS A 117 -9.99 -6.30 -6.74
N THR A 118 -9.97 -6.99 -7.88
CA THR A 118 -8.88 -7.88 -8.28
C THR A 118 -8.39 -7.47 -9.65
N GLY A 119 -7.09 -7.28 -9.81
CA GLY A 119 -6.50 -6.90 -11.09
C GLY A 119 -5.05 -6.48 -10.95
N ARG A 120 -4.45 -6.08 -12.07
CA ARG A 120 -3.11 -5.48 -12.09
C ARG A 120 -3.16 -4.12 -11.39
N ILE A 121 -2.13 -3.79 -10.62
CA ILE A 121 -2.00 -2.52 -9.91
C ILE A 121 -0.88 -1.69 -10.54
N THR A 122 -0.97 -0.37 -10.39
CA THR A 122 0.08 0.56 -10.84
C THR A 122 0.73 1.21 -9.62
N VAL A 123 2.05 1.17 -9.53
CA VAL A 123 2.82 1.83 -8.47
C VAL A 123 3.86 2.76 -9.07
N GLY A 124 4.12 3.87 -8.39
CA GLY A 124 5.28 4.70 -8.67
C GLY A 124 6.50 4.14 -7.95
N CYS A 125 7.61 4.05 -8.67
CA CYS A 125 8.85 3.46 -8.18
C CYS A 125 9.96 4.50 -8.03
N SER A 126 10.78 4.35 -7.00
CA SER A 126 12.03 5.11 -6.82
C SER A 126 13.09 4.20 -6.23
N GLN A 127 14.27 4.16 -6.85
CA GLN A 127 15.40 3.31 -6.44
C GLN A 127 14.99 1.83 -6.21
N GLY A 128 14.15 1.29 -7.10
CA GLY A 128 13.68 -0.10 -7.01
C GLY A 128 12.67 -0.39 -5.88
N ASN A 129 12.05 0.64 -5.30
CA ASN A 129 11.03 0.51 -4.25
C ASN A 129 9.74 1.27 -4.60
N PRO A 130 8.56 0.75 -4.23
CA PRO A 130 7.31 1.46 -4.41
C PRO A 130 7.21 2.64 -3.44
N VAL A 131 6.86 3.80 -3.97
CA VAL A 131 6.72 5.06 -3.22
C VAL A 131 5.34 5.72 -3.42
N HIS A 132 4.57 5.25 -4.40
CA HIS A 132 3.23 5.74 -4.71
C HIS A 132 2.33 4.57 -5.15
N PHE A 133 1.04 4.58 -4.78
CA PHE A 133 0.03 3.64 -5.29
C PHE A 133 -1.03 4.42 -6.07
N ASP A 134 -1.08 4.16 -7.37
CA ASP A 134 -2.09 4.69 -8.28
C ASP A 134 -3.35 3.79 -8.24
N GLY A 135 -4.10 3.90 -7.14
CA GLY A 135 -5.16 2.93 -6.81
C GLY A 135 -6.51 3.53 -6.41
N CYS A 136 -6.56 4.78 -5.97
CA CYS A 136 -7.82 5.47 -5.70
C CYS A 136 -7.72 6.94 -6.08
N HIS A 137 -8.57 7.35 -7.00
CA HIS A 137 -8.80 8.76 -7.33
C HIS A 137 -10.12 9.18 -6.69
N SER A 138 -10.14 10.36 -6.08
CA SER A 138 -11.37 10.97 -5.59
C SER A 138 -12.35 11.18 -6.74
N VAL A 139 -13.64 10.99 -6.49
CA VAL A 139 -14.73 11.20 -7.47
C VAL A 139 -14.92 12.69 -7.83
N GLN A 140 -13.95 13.54 -7.51
CA GLN A 140 -13.93 14.96 -7.91
C GLN A 140 -13.21 15.19 -9.25
N ASP A 141 -12.64 14.14 -9.86
CA ASP A 141 -11.95 14.21 -11.15
C ASP A 141 -12.74 13.49 -12.28
N SER A 142 -14.07 13.66 -12.32
CA SER A 142 -14.94 13.14 -13.39
C SER A 142 -15.78 14.25 -14.00
#